data_AF-A0A947QTA0-F1
#
_entry.id   AF-A0A947QTA0-F1
#
_cell.length_a   1.000
_cell.length_b   1.000
_cell.length_c   1.000
_cell.angle_alpha   90.00
_cell.angle_beta   90.00
_cell.angle_gamma   90.00
#
_symmetry.space_group_name_H-M   'P 1'
#
loop_
_entity.id
_entity.type
_entity.pdbx_description
1 polymer ?
#
loop_
_entity_poly.entity_id
_entity_poly.type
_entity_poly.pdbx_seq_one_letter_code
_entity_poly.pdbx_strand_id
1 'polypeptide(L)'
;MDSSKYIVKQNSLHKKALEIIKDLKLIELLNKFGEVHVVGSVELKLMSWPDIDVVVLSEPNVTNFLKVINELFTKDDVYSINLQDFRKSIYPDRPQGIYCGIKYLEKPRTF
;
A
#
# COMPACT_ATOMS: atom_id res chain seq x y z
N MET A 1 -5.72 -5.98 30.21
CA MET A 1 -5.21 -6.58 28.96
C MET A 1 -3.74 -6.27 28.85
N ASP A 2 -2.90 -7.26 28.55
CA ASP A 2 -1.49 -7.01 28.25
C ASP A 2 -1.35 -6.40 26.85
N SER A 3 -0.97 -5.12 26.79
CA SER A 3 -0.78 -4.36 25.55
C SER A 3 0.53 -4.73 24.83
N SER A 4 1.47 -5.37 25.53
CA SER A 4 2.82 -5.67 25.04
C SER A 4 2.78 -6.54 23.78
N LYS A 5 1.86 -7.50 23.71
CA LYS A 5 1.67 -8.36 22.53
C LYS A 5 1.28 -7.59 21.27
N TYR A 6 0.52 -6.49 21.41
CA TYR A 6 0.08 -5.69 20.27
C TYR A 6 1.21 -4.79 19.76
N ILE A 7 2.05 -4.26 20.66
CA ILE A 7 3.26 -3.51 20.28
C ILE A 7 4.23 -4.41 19.52
N VAL A 8 4.46 -5.64 20.01
CA VAL A 8 5.30 -6.62 19.31
C VAL A 8 4.73 -6.95 17.93
N LYS A 9 3.42 -7.19 17.82
CA LYS A 9 2.76 -7.46 16.54
C LYS A 9 2.91 -6.28 15.56
N GLN A 10 2.62 -5.06 16.01
CA GLN A 10 2.74 -3.86 15.18
C GLN A 10 4.18 -3.70 14.67
N ASN A 11 5.19 -3.85 15.52
CA ASN A 11 6.59 -3.71 15.12
C ASN A 11 6.99 -4.74 14.07
N SER A 12 6.54 -5.98 14.24
CA SER A 12 6.76 -7.05 13.26
C SER A 12 6.10 -6.73 11.91
N LEU A 13 4.82 -6.35 11.92
CA LEU A 13 4.07 -6.00 10.71
C LEU A 13 4.66 -4.78 10.00
N HIS A 14 5.02 -3.73 10.73
CA HIS A 14 5.61 -2.53 10.17
C HIS A 14 6.96 -2.83 9.51
N LYS A 15 7.83 -3.62 10.16
CA LYS A 15 9.08 -4.07 9.55
C LYS A 15 8.82 -4.84 8.25
N LYS A 16 7.85 -5.76 8.26
CA LYS A 16 7.52 -6.56 7.08
C LYS A 16 6.95 -5.71 5.94
N ALA A 17 6.12 -4.72 6.25
CA ALA A 17 5.60 -3.78 5.26
C ALA A 17 6.74 -3.01 4.56
N LEU A 18 7.73 -2.53 5.33
CA LEU A 18 8.90 -1.85 4.74
C LEU A 18 9.74 -2.78 3.86
N GLU A 19 9.90 -4.05 4.24
CA GLU A 19 10.56 -5.06 3.40
C GLU A 19 9.80 -5.25 2.08
N ILE A 20 8.49 -5.42 2.13
CA ILE A 20 7.65 -5.61 0.93
C ILE A 20 7.66 -4.37 0.02
N ILE A 21 7.57 -3.17 0.59
CA ILE A 21 7.68 -1.91 -0.17
C ILE A 21 8.99 -1.87 -0.95
N LYS A 22 10.09 -2.29 -0.31
CA LYS A 22 11.42 -2.35 -0.93
C LYS A 22 11.50 -3.46 -1.99
N ASP A 23 11.06 -4.67 -1.68
CA ASP A 23 11.17 -5.84 -2.56
C ASP A 23 10.33 -5.67 -3.83
N LEU A 24 9.13 -5.11 -3.69
CA LEU A 24 8.25 -4.76 -4.81
C LEU A 24 8.72 -3.53 -5.58
N LYS A 25 9.73 -2.79 -5.06
CA LYS A 25 10.13 -1.47 -5.55
C LYS A 25 8.90 -0.56 -5.71
N LEU A 26 7.97 -0.64 -4.75
CA LEU A 26 6.61 -0.12 -4.91
C LEU A 26 6.60 1.38 -5.23
N ILE A 27 7.45 2.13 -4.53
CA ILE A 27 7.58 3.59 -4.72
C ILE A 27 8.15 3.91 -6.11
N GLU A 28 9.21 3.23 -6.53
CA GLU A 28 9.82 3.43 -7.86
C GLU A 28 8.86 3.08 -9.00
N LEU A 29 8.08 2.01 -8.80
CA LEU A 29 7.11 1.52 -9.77
C LEU A 29 5.95 2.52 -9.95
N LEU A 30 5.45 3.07 -8.85
CA LEU A 30 4.32 4.00 -8.84
C LEU A 30 4.73 5.46 -9.11
N ASN A 31 5.98 5.85 -8.83
CA ASN A 31 6.48 7.22 -9.06
C ASN A 31 6.46 7.63 -10.54
N LYS A 32 6.36 6.66 -11.45
CA LYS A 32 6.17 6.90 -12.89
C LYS A 32 4.83 7.58 -13.20
N PHE A 33 3.90 7.55 -12.26
CA PHE A 33 2.54 8.03 -12.43
C PHE A 33 2.28 9.32 -11.68
N GLY A 34 3.04 9.63 -10.63
CA GLY A 34 2.89 10.82 -9.80
C GLY A 34 3.78 10.77 -8.56
N GLU A 35 3.61 11.72 -7.65
CA GLU A 35 4.29 11.68 -6.36
C GLU A 35 3.65 10.60 -5.47
N VAL A 36 4.44 9.64 -4.98
CA VAL A 36 3.95 8.53 -4.17
C VAL A 36 4.24 8.76 -2.70
N HIS A 37 3.22 8.64 -1.86
CA HIS A 37 3.37 8.62 -0.41
C HIS A 37 2.85 7.32 0.17
N VAL A 38 3.62 6.72 1.08
CA VAL A 38 3.11 5.71 2.00
C VAL A 38 2.27 6.42 3.04
N VAL A 39 1.07 5.92 3.28
CA VAL A 39 0.09 6.54 4.20
C VAL A 39 -0.51 5.47 5.10
N GLY A 40 -1.49 5.87 5.92
CA GLY A 40 -2.24 4.93 6.74
C GLY A 40 -1.42 4.34 7.88
N SER A 41 -1.70 3.07 8.19
CA SER A 41 -1.18 2.38 9.38
C SER A 41 0.34 2.16 9.35
N VAL A 42 0.93 2.07 8.16
CA VAL A 42 2.39 1.98 7.99
C VAL A 42 3.04 3.28 8.46
N GLU A 43 2.67 4.42 7.88
CA GLU A 43 3.24 5.74 8.22
C GLU A 43 3.01 6.08 9.71
N LEU A 44 1.82 5.79 10.22
CA LEU A 44 1.45 6.08 11.61
C LEU A 44 2.06 5.10 12.63
N LYS A 45 2.70 4.01 12.18
CA LYS A 45 3.17 2.90 13.04
C LYS A 45 2.05 2.30 13.90
N LEU A 46 0.86 2.16 13.31
CA LEU A 46 -0.35 1.61 13.97
C LEU A 46 -0.84 0.33 13.29
N MET A 47 0.06 -0.42 12.68
CA MET A 47 -0.22 -1.67 11.97
C MET A 47 -0.90 -2.72 12.87
N SER A 48 -2.11 -3.14 12.48
CA SER A 48 -2.80 -4.29 13.08
C SER A 48 -2.97 -5.47 12.11
N TRP A 49 -2.84 -5.20 10.81
CA TRP A 49 -3.02 -6.13 9.70
C TRP A 49 -1.86 -6.00 8.69
N PRO A 50 -1.64 -6.99 7.82
CA PRO A 50 -0.62 -6.97 6.77
C PRO A 50 -1.11 -6.23 5.53
N ASP A 51 -1.25 -4.91 5.63
CA ASP A 51 -1.69 -4.03 4.55
C ASP A 51 -0.78 -2.80 4.40
N ILE A 52 -0.57 -2.37 3.16
CA ILE A 52 0.18 -1.17 2.79
C ILE A 52 -0.78 -0.24 2.04
N ASP A 53 -0.96 0.97 2.56
CA ASP A 53 -1.67 2.01 1.85
C ASP A 53 -0.67 2.99 1.22
N VAL A 54 -0.84 3.25 -0.08
CA VAL A 54 -0.13 4.32 -0.77
C VAL A 54 -1.11 5.25 -1.47
N VAL A 55 -0.73 6.51 -1.61
CA VAL A 55 -1.42 7.48 -2.46
C VAL A 55 -0.47 7.96 -3.54
N VAL A 56 -0.98 8.06 -4.76
CA VAL A 56 -0.28 8.65 -5.91
C VAL A 56 -0.93 9.98 -6.25
N LEU A 57 -0.25 11.08 -5.95
CA LEU A 57 -0.69 12.45 -6.19
C LEU A 57 -0.36 12.85 -7.62
N SER A 58 -1.34 12.80 -8.53
CA SER A 58 -1.20 13.14 -9.95
C SER A 58 -2.49 12.91 -10.76
N GLU A 59 -2.44 13.24 -12.05
CA GLU A 59 -3.37 12.79 -13.10
C GLU A 59 -2.74 11.69 -13.96
N PRO A 60 -2.61 10.44 -13.45
CA PRO A 60 -1.92 9.41 -14.20
C PRO A 60 -2.76 8.95 -15.39
N ASN A 61 -2.07 8.51 -16.45
CA ASN A 61 -2.72 7.73 -17.50
C ASN A 61 -3.26 6.43 -16.89
N VAL A 62 -4.58 6.38 -16.67
CA VAL A 62 -5.26 5.29 -15.96
C VAL A 62 -4.95 3.94 -16.58
N THR A 63 -4.87 3.83 -17.91
CA THR A 63 -4.56 2.58 -18.59
C THR A 63 -3.17 2.05 -18.24
N ASN A 64 -2.16 2.91 -18.23
CA ASN A 64 -0.80 2.50 -17.87
C ASN A 64 -0.67 2.22 -16.36
N PHE A 65 -1.37 2.98 -15.52
CA PHE A 65 -1.44 2.73 -14.09
C PHE A 65 -2.02 1.34 -13.81
N LEU A 66 -3.16 1.00 -14.44
CA LEU A 66 -3.80 -0.31 -14.26
C LEU A 66 -2.93 -1.47 -14.73
N LYS A 67 -2.06 -1.29 -15.75
CA LYS A 67 -1.09 -2.34 -16.14
C LYS A 67 -0.10 -2.64 -15.02
N VAL A 68 0.38 -1.60 -14.34
CA VAL A 68 1.28 -1.74 -13.18
C VAL A 68 0.57 -2.36 -11.99
N ILE A 69 -0.69 -1.97 -11.73
CA ILE A 69 -1.50 -2.62 -10.69
C ILE A 69 -1.70 -4.11 -10.99
N ASN A 70 -1.94 -4.47 -12.26
CA ASN A 70 -2.05 -5.86 -12.66
C ASN A 70 -0.74 -6.64 -12.41
N GLU A 71 0.41 -6.05 -12.73
CA GLU A 71 1.71 -6.65 -12.41
C GLU A 71 1.89 -6.87 -10.90
N LEU A 72 1.54 -5.88 -10.08
CA LEU A 72 1.58 -6.00 -8.62
C LEU A 72 0.67 -7.11 -8.10
N PHE A 73 -0.55 -7.23 -8.64
CA PHE A 73 -1.50 -8.26 -8.23
C PHE A 73 -1.05 -9.67 -8.60
N THR A 74 -0.17 -9.84 -9.60
CA THR A 74 0.38 -11.15 -9.98
C THR A 74 1.52 -11.64 -9.10
N LYS A 75 1.93 -10.89 -8.07
CA LYS A 75 2.95 -11.33 -7.11
C LYS A 75 2.33 -12.32 -6.11
N ASP A 76 3.03 -13.42 -5.83
CA ASP A 76 2.51 -14.56 -5.04
C ASP A 76 2.07 -14.19 -3.62
N ASP A 77 2.62 -13.12 -3.06
CA ASP A 77 2.36 -12.61 -1.73
C ASP A 77 1.23 -11.57 -1.68
N VAL A 78 0.78 -11.04 -2.82
CA VAL A 78 -0.34 -10.08 -2.90
C VAL A 78 -1.64 -10.83 -3.17
N TYR A 79 -2.67 -10.58 -2.36
CA TYR A 79 -3.98 -11.23 -2.53
C TYR A 79 -5.15 -10.25 -2.73
N SER A 80 -4.94 -8.97 -2.50
CA SER A 80 -5.96 -7.94 -2.72
C SER A 80 -5.31 -6.59 -2.99
N ILE A 81 -5.83 -5.88 -3.98
CA ILE A 81 -5.54 -4.46 -4.21
C ILE A 81 -6.88 -3.72 -4.28
N ASN A 82 -7.03 -2.67 -3.48
CA ASN A 82 -8.18 -1.77 -3.50
C ASN A 82 -7.76 -0.41 -4.08
N LEU A 83 -8.42 0.02 -5.14
CA LEU A 83 -8.17 1.31 -5.77
C LEU A 83 -9.30 2.29 -5.48
N GLN A 84 -8.97 3.51 -5.09
CA GLN A 84 -9.92 4.60 -4.93
C GLN A 84 -9.40 5.85 -5.62
N ASP A 85 -10.19 6.40 -6.54
CA ASP A 85 -9.84 7.60 -7.29
C ASP A 85 -10.45 8.84 -6.64
N PHE A 86 -9.61 9.62 -5.96
CA PHE A 86 -10.01 10.85 -5.28
C PHE A 86 -9.47 12.11 -5.98
N ARG A 87 -9.01 12.02 -7.23
CA ARG A 87 -8.49 13.19 -7.98
C ARG A 87 -9.53 14.31 -8.14
N LYS A 88 -10.81 13.93 -8.22
CA LYS A 88 -11.96 14.85 -8.29
C LYS A 88 -12.78 14.90 -7.00
N SER A 89 -12.17 14.56 -5.87
CA SER A 89 -12.82 14.61 -4.56
C SER A 89 -13.23 16.04 -4.20
N ILE A 90 -14.43 16.19 -3.63
CA ILE A 90 -14.94 17.48 -3.11
C ILE A 90 -14.42 17.81 -1.70
N TYR A 91 -13.68 16.89 -1.07
CA TYR A 91 -13.14 17.06 0.28
C TYR A 91 -11.72 17.65 0.21
N PRO A 92 -11.50 18.90 0.66
CA PRO A 92 -10.22 19.60 0.49
C PRO A 92 -9.10 19.05 1.38
N ASP A 93 -9.44 18.51 2.55
CA ASP A 93 -8.44 17.99 3.51
C ASP A 93 -7.92 16.58 3.14
N ARG A 94 -8.44 16.00 2.06
CA ARG A 94 -7.98 14.72 1.54
C ARG A 94 -7.02 14.96 0.39
N PRO A 95 -5.79 14.39 0.42
CA PRO A 95 -4.91 14.40 -0.74
C PRO A 95 -5.63 13.97 -2.01
N GLN A 96 -5.55 14.80 -3.05
CA GLN A 96 -6.14 14.49 -4.35
C GLN A 96 -5.22 13.55 -5.12
N GLY A 97 -5.68 12.32 -5.33
CA GLY A 97 -4.86 11.29 -5.97
C GLY A 97 -5.57 9.94 -6.02
N ILE A 98 -4.84 8.94 -6.50
CA ILE A 98 -5.31 7.55 -6.49
C ILE A 98 -4.73 6.86 -5.26
N TYR A 99 -5.61 6.33 -4.42
CA TYR A 99 -5.24 5.51 -3.27
C TYR A 99 -5.21 4.05 -3.68
N CYS A 100 -4.16 3.36 -3.25
CA CYS A 100 -3.94 1.95 -3.51
C CYS A 100 -3.66 1.25 -2.18
N GLY A 101 -4.65 0.48 -1.70
CA GLY A 101 -4.50 -0.38 -0.53
C GLY A 101 -4.12 -1.78 -0.97
N ILE A 102 -2.94 -2.24 -0.58
CA ILE A 102 -2.34 -3.52 -0.98
C ILE A 102 -2.32 -4.43 0.23
N LYS A 103 -2.98 -5.59 0.13
CA LYS A 103 -2.95 -6.61 1.19
C LYS A 103 -2.07 -7.79 0.77
N TYR A 104 -1.21 -8.19 1.69
CA TYR A 104 -0.23 -9.24 1.47
C TYR A 104 -0.36 -10.37 2.50
N LEU A 105 0.11 -11.55 2.13
CA LEU A 105 0.16 -12.69 3.03
C LEU A 105 1.37 -12.56 3.96
N GLU A 106 1.18 -12.81 5.26
CA GLU A 106 2.30 -12.85 6.21
C GLU A 106 3.26 -14.03 5.93
N LYS A 107 2.78 -15.06 5.22
CA LYS A 107 3.54 -16.22 4.76
C LYS A 107 3.15 -16.56 3.31
N PRO A 108 4.10 -16.93 2.43
CA PRO A 108 3.79 -17.35 1.06
C PRO A 108 2.80 -18.53 1.04
N ARG A 109 1.96 -18.62 0.00
CA ARG A 109 1.13 -19.81 -0.22
C ARG A 109 2.05 -21.00 -0.50
N THR A 110 2.05 -21.99 0.39
CA THR A 110 2.54 -23.33 0.08
C THR A 110 1.41 -24.08 -0.59
N PHE A 111 1.59 -24.44 -1.87
CA PHE A 111 0.70 -25.33 -2.61
C PHE A 111 1.10 -26.79 -2.38
#